data_AF-A0A523RU55-F1
#
_entry.id   AF-A0A523RU55-F1
#
_cell.length_a   1.000
_cell.length_b   1.000
_cell.length_c   1.000
_cell.angle_alpha   90.00
_cell.angle_beta   90.00
_cell.angle_gamma   90.00
#
_symmetry.space_group_name_H-M   'P 1'
#
loop_
_entity.id
_entity.type
_entity.pdbx_description
1 polymer ?
#
loop_
_entity_poly.entity_id
_entity_poly.type
_entity_poly.pdbx_seq_one_letter_code
_entity_poly.pdbx_strand_id
1 'polypeptide(L)' 'MLERYAKCPICSKRTILKVPQDIIKTAKRFPFTVKVKHEDHYFYINLDSRAWITDILHPEVVE' A
#
# COMPACT_ATOMS: atom_id res chain seq x y z
N MET A 1 13.08 1.21 -7.13
CA MET A 1 11.99 1.56 -6.21
C MET A 1 10.95 2.35 -6.97
N LEU A 2 9.66 2.06 -6.78
CA LEU A 2 8.58 2.81 -7.42
C LEU A 2 8.02 3.80 -6.40
N GLU A 3 8.01 5.08 -6.76
CA GLU A 3 7.36 6.12 -5.96
C GLU A 3 5.90 6.22 -6.35
N ARG A 4 5.01 6.07 -5.36
CA ARG A 4 3.56 6.11 -5.57
C ARG A 4 2.94 7.11 -4.63
N TYR A 5 2.09 7.98 -5.18
CA TYR A 5 1.30 8.89 -4.36
C TYR A 5 0.14 8.13 -3.73
N ALA A 6 -0.03 8.30 -2.42
CA ALA A 6 -1.18 7.78 -1.70
C ALA A 6 -1.74 8.88 -0.79
N LYS A 7 -3.07 8.90 -0.64
CA LYS A 7 -3.71 9.68 0.42
C LYS A 7 -3.96 8.73 1.58
N CYS A 8 -3.42 9.05 2.75
CA CYS A 8 -3.65 8.23 3.93
C CYS A 8 -5.15 8.21 4.26
N PRO A 9 -5.77 7.03 4.45
CA PRO A 9 -7.19 6.93 4.76
C PRO A 9 -7.53 7.37 6.20
N ILE A 10 -6.53 7.47 7.09
CA ILE A 10 -6.70 7.85 8.50
C ILE A 10 -6.61 9.37 8.67
N CYS A 11 -5.48 9.98 8.30
CA CYS A 11 -5.25 11.41 8.54
C CYS A 11 -5.47 12.29 7.30
N SER A 12 -5.87 11.72 6.16
CA SER A 12 -6.07 12.43 4.89
C SER A 12 -4.85 13.17 4.31
N LYS A 13 -3.66 13.07 4.94
CA LYS A 13 -2.41 13.61 4.40
C LYS A 13 -1.96 12.84 3.16
N ARG A 14 -1.31 13.55 2.23
CA ARG A 14 -0.66 12.94 1.06
C ARG A 14 0.71 12.42 1.47
N THR A 15 1.05 11.22 1.03
CA THR A 15 2.34 10.59 1.27
C THR A 15 2.90 9.96 -0.01
N ILE A 16 4.22 9.89 -0.09
CA ILE A 16 4.94 9.21 -1.18
C ILE A 16 5.40 7.86 -0.65
N LEU A 17 4.78 6.80 -1.18
CA LEU A 17 5.13 5.43 -0.85
C LEU A 17 6.28 4.97 -1.73
N LYS A 18 7.36 4.53 -1.09
CA LYS A 18 8.48 3.85 -1.75
C LYS A 18 8.18 2.36 -1.78
N VAL A 19 7.55 1.89 -2.86
CA VAL A 19 7.20 0.47 -3.04
C VAL A 19 8.40 -0.26 -3.66
N PRO A 20 9.01 -1.24 -2.99
CA PRO A 20 10.04 -2.09 -3.57
C PRO A 20 9.45 -2.92 -4.72
N GLN A 21 10.12 -2.99 -5.87
CA GLN A 21 9.59 -3.75 -7.03
C GLN A 21 9.55 -5.26 -6.77
N ASP A 22 10.42 -5.73 -5.90
CA ASP A 22 10.55 -7.12 -5.47
C ASP A 22 9.49 -7.52 -4.44
N ILE A 23 8.73 -6.59 -3.86
CA ILE A 23 7.69 -6.90 -2.87
C ILE A 23 6.59 -7.81 -3.42
N ILE A 24 6.35 -7.76 -4.73
CA ILE A 24 5.36 -8.60 -5.41
C ILE A 24 5.94 -9.94 -5.90
N LYS A 25 7.26 -10.16 -5.82
CA LYS A 25 7.87 -11.44 -6.25
C LYS A 25 7.46 -12.60 -5.33
N THR A 26 7.17 -12.29 -4.07
CA THR A 26 6.70 -13.27 -3.08
C THR A 26 5.17 -13.40 -3.05
N ALA A 27 4.45 -12.59 -3.83
CA ALA A 27 3.01 -12.63 -3.87
C ALA A 27 2.51 -13.91 -4.57
N LYS A 28 1.71 -14.72 -3.86
CA LYS A 28 1.09 -15.93 -4.42
C LYS A 28 -0.17 -15.63 -5.24
N ARG A 29 -0.82 -14.49 -4.98
CA ARG A 29 -2.06 -14.05 -5.63
C ARG A 29 -2.14 -12.52 -5.65
N PHE A 30 -2.92 -11.99 -6.59
CA PHE A 30 -3.20 -10.57 -6.73
C PHE A 30 -4.71 -10.31 -6.60
N PRO A 31 -5.15 -9.13 -6.10
CA PRO A 31 -4.31 -8.05 -5.56
C PRO A 31 -3.54 -8.46 -4.29
N PHE A 32 -2.31 -7.96 -4.17
CA PHE A 32 -1.41 -8.27 -3.05
C PHE A 32 -1.44 -7.13 -2.04
N THR A 33 -1.93 -7.41 -0.84
CA THR A 33 -2.09 -6.41 0.22
C THR A 33 -0.79 -6.21 0.99
N VAL A 34 -0.37 -4.95 1.12
CA VAL A 34 0.85 -4.56 1.85
C VAL A 34 0.49 -3.59 2.97
N LYS A 35 1.03 -3.83 4.16
CA LYS A 35 0.94 -2.91 5.30
C LYS A 35 1.92 -1.76 5.13
N VAL A 36 1.42 -0.54 5.19
CA VAL A 36 2.18 0.70 5.05
C VAL A 36 2.20 1.40 6.40
N LYS A 37 3.40 1.73 6.89
CA LYS A 37 3.59 2.61 8.04
C LYS A 37 3.58 4.06 7.58
N HIS A 38 2.77 4.89 8.22
CA HIS A 38 2.73 6.32 7.98
C HIS A 38 2.67 7.06 9.31
N GLU A 39 3.74 7.81 9.61
CA GLU A 39 3.90 8.50 10.90
C GLU A 39 3.68 7.54 12.09
N ASP A 40 2.58 7.72 12.82
CA ASP A 40 2.16 7.01 14.02
C ASP A 40 1.09 5.92 13.78
N HIS A 41 0.64 5.74 12.54
CA HIS A 41 -0.40 4.78 12.19
C HIS A 41 0.00 3.91 10.99
N TYR A 42 -0.83 2.92 10.71
CA TYR A 42 -0.67 2.03 9.57
C TYR A 42 -1.91 2.09 8.69
N PHE A 43 -1.75 1.84 7.40
CA PHE A 43 -2.85 1.56 6.49
C PHE A 43 -2.42 0.49 5.49
N TYR A 44 -3.34 0.04 4.65
CA TYR A 44 -3.06 -1.03 3.70
C TYR A 44 -3.20 -0.53 2.27
N ILE A 45 -2.37 -1.07 1.37
CA ILE A 45 -2.50 -0.85 -0.07
C ILE A 45 -2.59 -2.19 -0.78
N ASN A 46 -3.39 -2.24 -1.84
CA ASN A 46 -3.41 -3.37 -2.76
C ASN A 46 -2.52 -3.07 -3.95
N LEU A 47 -1.67 -4.03 -4.29
CA LEU A 47 -0.78 -3.97 -5.44
C LEU A 47 -1.22 -4.98 -6.51
N ASP A 48 -1.18 -4.58 -7.77
CA ASP A 48 -1.33 -5.49 -8.91
C ASP A 48 0.00 -6.20 -9.25
N SER A 49 -0.02 -7.03 -10.29
CA SER A 49 1.16 -7.74 -10.80
C SER A 49 2.27 -6.84 -11.37
N ARG A 50 2.00 -5.53 -11.53
CA ARG A 50 2.95 -4.50 -11.96
C ARG A 50 3.40 -3.61 -10.80
N ALA A 51 3.01 -3.92 -9.55
CA ALA A 51 3.21 -3.09 -8.36
C ALA A 51 2.59 -1.69 -8.49
N TRP A 52 1.41 -1.61 -9.10
CA TRP A 52 0.56 -0.42 -9.14
C TRP A 52 -0.45 -0.50 -8.00
N ILE A 53 -0.71 0.63 -7.35
CA ILE A 53 -1.72 0.70 -6.30
C ILE A 53 -3.09 0.60 -6.96
N THR A 54 -3.86 -0.44 -6.63
CA THR A 54 -5.26 -0.58 -7.07
C THR A 54 -6.21 0.04 -6.06
N ASP A 55 -5.94 -0.18 -4.76
CA ASP A 55 -6.78 0.29 -3.67
C ASP A 55 -5.95 0.73 -2.46
N ILE A 56 -6.54 1.63 -1.67
CA ILE A 56 -6.04 2.07 -0.37
C ILE A 56 -7.12 1.71 0.65
N LEU A 57 -6.75 0.93 1.66
CA LEU A 57 -7.67 0.36 2.64
C LEU A 57 -7.38 0.93 4.04
N HIS A 58 -8.47 1.27 4.74
CA HIS A 58 -8.41 1.64 6.15
C HIS A 58 -8.16 0.36 6.99
N PRO A 59 -7.38 0.43 8.09
CA PRO A 59 -7.08 -0.74 8.92
C PRO A 59 -8.31 -1.51 9.39
N GLU A 60 -9.37 -0.79 9.76
CA GLU A 60 -10.65 -1.36 10.23
C GLU A 60 -11.38 -2.25 9.21
N VAL A 61 -11.00 -2.19 7.94
CA VAL A 61 -11.60 -3.03 6.87
C VAL A 61 -10.82 -4.34 6.70
N VAL A 62 -9.62 -4.43 7.27
CA VAL A 62 -8.67 -5.54 7.07
C VAL A 62 -8.42 -6.33 8.35
N GLU A 63 -8.39 -5.66 9.51
CA GLU A 63 -8.23 -6.23 10.86
C GLU A 63 -9.54 -6.19 11.64
#